data_AF-A0A2W4NWK1-F1
#
_entry.id   AF-A0A2W4NWK1-F1
#
_cell.length_a   1.000
_cell.length_b   1.000
_cell.length_c   1.000
_cell.angle_alpha   90.00
_cell.angle_beta   90.00
_cell.angle_gamma   90.00
#
_symmetry.space_group_name_H-M   'P 1'
#
loop_
_entity.id
_entity.type
_entity.pdbx_description
1 polymer ?
#
loop_
_entity_poly.entity_id
_entity_poly.type
_entity_poly.pdbx_seq_one_letter_code
_entity_poly.pdbx_strand_id
1 'polypeptide(L)'
;MAVVAAFLAACSSISSADMEATLRAERDGYILEATALRATTEADALRIAGTAVAAQTHVANQNAINAALLGTVRAVVPPTRQVIAAFSGAATPEPINQGERWFVKTGMATAVNESDGCIVAPEIEFTPSTPRIYATFQAFNIQSGTPLSITWLYEGQPRHQESFTTQSNASRICLWFYIEPSMVEFTPGSWAAQLYADGFALGQPMTFSIVPEAS
;
A
#
# COMPACT_ATOMS: atom_id res chain seq x y z
N MET A 1 -48.27 4.07 80.86
CA MET A 1 -48.83 4.00 79.49
C MET A 1 -48.61 5.34 78.76
N ALA A 2 -47.36 5.80 78.66
CA ALA A 2 -47.02 7.11 78.04
C ALA A 2 -45.67 7.11 77.29
N VAL A 3 -44.93 5.99 77.26
CA VAL A 3 -43.58 5.91 76.68
C VAL A 3 -43.59 5.32 75.26
N VAL A 4 -44.70 4.70 74.82
CA VAL A 4 -44.79 4.03 73.51
C VAL A 4 -45.20 4.98 72.37
N ALA A 5 -45.75 6.16 72.67
CA ALA A 5 -46.18 7.12 71.64
C ALA A 5 -45.04 8.01 71.08
N ALA A 6 -43.88 8.08 71.74
CA ALA A 6 -42.77 8.93 71.30
C ALA A 6 -41.87 8.28 70.23
N PHE A 7 -41.94 6.96 70.03
CA PHE A 7 -41.09 6.24 69.07
C PHE A 7 -41.64 6.17 67.64
N LEU A 8 -42.91 6.53 67.41
CA LEU A 8 -43.52 6.48 66.08
C LEU A 8 -43.48 7.82 65.31
N ALA A 9 -43.04 8.92 65.94
CA ALA A 9 -42.92 10.23 65.29
C ALA A 9 -41.51 10.54 64.76
N ALA A 10 -40.51 9.66 65.01
CA ALA A 10 -39.12 9.88 64.60
C ALA A 10 -38.76 9.27 63.21
N CYS A 11 -39.68 8.56 62.56
CA CYS A 11 -39.41 7.93 61.25
C CYS A 11 -39.83 8.75 60.03
N SER A 12 -40.49 9.90 60.19
CA SER A 12 -40.88 10.77 59.06
C SER A 12 -39.83 11.83 58.71
N SER A 13 -38.75 11.95 59.47
CA SER A 13 -37.62 12.88 59.17
C SER A 13 -36.50 12.24 58.34
N ILE A 14 -36.58 10.94 58.03
CA ILE A 14 -35.81 10.30 56.94
C ILE A 14 -36.67 10.32 55.65
N SER A 15 -37.46 11.39 55.46
CA SER A 15 -38.08 11.64 54.16
C SER A 15 -36.99 12.05 53.20
N SER A 16 -36.80 11.21 52.17
CA SER A 16 -36.15 11.48 50.89
C SER A 16 -35.19 12.69 50.91
N ALA A 17 -33.91 12.43 51.15
CA ALA A 17 -32.87 13.36 50.74
C ALA A 17 -33.12 13.73 49.27
N ASP A 18 -33.60 14.97 49.09
CA ASP A 18 -33.91 15.73 47.89
C ASP A 18 -33.64 15.06 46.51
N MET A 19 -34.31 13.94 46.25
CA MET A 19 -34.09 13.11 45.05
C MET A 19 -34.40 13.91 43.78
N GLU A 20 -35.35 14.83 43.85
CA GLU A 20 -35.67 15.74 42.75
C GLU A 20 -34.54 16.74 42.48
N ALA A 21 -33.89 17.28 43.52
CA ALA A 21 -32.73 18.15 43.37
C ALA A 21 -31.53 17.39 42.76
N THR A 22 -31.29 16.14 43.17
CA THR A 22 -30.23 15.29 42.58
C THR A 22 -30.50 15.00 41.11
N LEU A 23 -31.73 14.61 40.75
CA LEU A 23 -32.09 14.32 39.35
C LEU A 23 -31.98 15.57 38.45
N ARG A 24 -32.32 16.75 38.98
CA ARG A 24 -32.13 18.03 38.25
C ARG A 24 -30.65 18.32 38.04
N ALA A 25 -29.81 18.15 39.06
CA ALA A 25 -28.36 18.35 38.96
C ALA A 25 -27.70 17.39 37.95
N GLU A 26 -28.10 16.12 37.92
CA GLU A 26 -27.61 15.14 36.95
C GLU A 26 -28.04 15.49 35.52
N ARG A 27 -29.31 15.86 35.33
CA ARG A 27 -29.83 16.30 34.02
C ARG A 27 -29.06 17.51 33.50
N ASP A 28 -28.81 18.52 34.34
CA ASP A 28 -28.07 19.71 33.96
C ASP A 28 -26.61 19.37 33.62
N GLY A 29 -26.00 18.43 34.33
CA GLY A 29 -24.69 17.85 34.01
C GLY A 29 -24.65 17.21 32.62
N TYR A 30 -25.64 16.37 32.28
CA TYR A 30 -25.72 15.74 30.96
C TYR A 30 -25.90 16.74 29.82
N ILE A 31 -26.69 17.81 30.04
CA ILE A 31 -26.88 18.86 29.03
C ILE A 31 -25.55 19.59 28.79
N LEU A 32 -24.81 19.92 29.85
CA LEU A 32 -23.49 20.56 29.73
C LEU A 32 -22.50 19.66 29.00
N GLU A 33 -22.43 18.37 29.36
CA GLU A 33 -21.55 17.41 28.70
C GLU A 33 -21.90 17.27 27.20
N ALA A 34 -23.19 17.18 26.86
CA ALA A 34 -23.63 17.11 25.48
C ALA A 34 -23.25 18.36 24.67
N THR A 35 -23.33 19.55 25.26
CA THR A 35 -22.89 20.79 24.59
C THR A 35 -21.38 20.86 24.42
N ALA A 36 -20.60 20.41 25.41
CA ALA A 36 -19.15 20.36 25.33
C ALA A 36 -18.68 19.38 24.24
N LEU A 37 -19.31 18.20 24.15
CA LEU A 37 -19.01 17.22 23.10
C LEU A 37 -19.27 17.78 21.70
N ARG A 38 -20.38 18.49 21.49
CA ARG A 38 -20.66 19.13 20.20
C ARG A 38 -19.60 20.17 19.83
N ALA A 39 -19.24 21.06 20.76
CA ALA A 39 -18.21 22.05 20.54
C ALA A 39 -16.84 21.41 20.19
N THR A 40 -16.48 20.33 20.88
CA THR A 40 -15.25 19.58 20.58
C THR A 40 -15.31 18.94 19.18
N THR A 41 -16.44 18.33 18.80
CA THR A 41 -16.56 17.74 17.46
C THR A 41 -16.48 18.76 16.33
N GLU A 42 -17.03 19.96 16.52
CA GLU A 42 -16.92 21.05 15.54
C GLU A 42 -15.48 21.56 15.42
N ALA A 43 -14.77 21.71 16.55
CA ALA A 43 -13.36 22.09 16.56
C ALA A 43 -12.47 21.04 15.88
N ASP A 44 -12.72 19.75 16.12
CA ASP A 44 -11.99 18.65 15.46
C ASP A 44 -12.29 18.60 13.96
N ALA A 45 -13.54 18.82 13.54
CA ALA A 45 -13.89 18.88 12.13
C ALA A 45 -13.14 20.01 11.41
N LEU A 46 -13.06 21.20 12.03
CA LEU A 46 -12.28 22.33 11.50
C LEU A 46 -10.78 22.03 11.44
N ARG A 47 -10.23 21.35 12.46
CA ARG A 47 -8.83 20.95 12.50
C ARG A 47 -8.50 19.97 11.36
N ILE A 48 -9.34 18.96 11.16
CA ILE A 48 -9.18 17.98 10.06
C ILE A 48 -9.29 18.68 8.70
N ALA A 49 -10.27 19.56 8.52
CA ALA A 49 -10.43 20.33 7.27
C ALA A 49 -9.20 21.20 6.98
N GLY A 50 -8.65 21.87 7.99
CA GLY A 50 -7.42 22.65 7.86
C GLY A 50 -6.21 21.81 7.44
N THR A 51 -6.04 20.62 8.03
CA THR A 51 -4.98 19.69 7.62
C THR A 51 -5.16 19.19 6.20
N ALA A 52 -6.41 18.90 5.77
CA ALA A 52 -6.70 18.45 4.42
C ALA A 52 -6.34 19.53 3.37
N VAL A 53 -6.68 20.79 3.62
CA VAL A 53 -6.33 21.93 2.74
C VAL A 53 -4.81 22.12 2.66
N ALA A 54 -4.11 22.01 3.79
CA ALA A 54 -2.65 22.09 3.81
C ALA A 54 -1.99 20.95 3.00
N ALA A 55 -2.50 19.72 3.13
CA ALA A 55 -2.02 18.57 2.37
C ALA A 55 -2.27 18.72 0.85
N GLN A 56 -3.45 19.20 0.45
CA GLN A 56 -3.76 19.49 -0.95
C GLN A 56 -2.80 20.54 -1.53
N THR A 57 -2.52 21.60 -0.77
CA THR A 57 -1.57 22.64 -1.16
C THR A 57 -0.16 22.07 -1.35
N HIS A 58 0.27 21.16 -0.47
CA HIS A 58 1.57 20.51 -0.58
C HIS A 58 1.69 19.65 -1.86
N VAL A 59 0.66 18.85 -2.17
CA VAL A 59 0.60 18.02 -3.39
C VAL A 59 0.62 18.90 -4.65
N ALA A 60 -0.16 19.98 -4.67
CA ALA A 60 -0.17 20.93 -5.79
C ALA A 60 1.22 21.54 -6.04
N ASN A 61 1.94 21.90 -4.96
CA ASN A 61 3.30 22.42 -5.06
C ASN A 61 4.29 21.38 -5.59
N GLN A 62 4.23 20.13 -5.11
CA GLN A 62 5.08 19.05 -5.63
C GLN A 62 4.83 18.80 -7.13
N ASN A 63 3.57 18.80 -7.56
CA ASN A 63 3.21 18.64 -8.96
C ASN A 63 3.77 19.78 -9.83
N ALA A 64 3.72 21.03 -9.33
CA ALA A 64 4.30 22.18 -10.01
C ALA A 64 5.83 22.05 -10.16
N ILE A 65 6.52 21.58 -9.11
CA ILE A 65 7.97 21.32 -9.14
C ILE A 65 8.31 20.22 -10.16
N ASN A 66 7.57 19.10 -10.13
CA ASN A 66 7.79 18.00 -11.06
C ASN A 66 7.57 18.43 -12.53
N ALA A 67 6.55 19.25 -12.79
CA ALA A 67 6.31 19.81 -14.12
C ALA A 67 7.47 20.71 -14.58
N ALA A 68 8.02 21.54 -13.69
CA ALA A 68 9.17 22.38 -14.00
C ALA A 68 10.44 21.55 -14.28
N LEU A 69 10.70 20.52 -13.47
CA LEU A 69 11.83 19.60 -13.68
C LEU A 69 11.73 18.82 -14.99
N LEU A 70 10.54 18.34 -15.33
CA LEU A 70 10.30 17.70 -16.63
C LEU A 70 10.56 18.67 -17.80
N GLY A 71 10.21 19.94 -17.63
CA GLY A 71 10.51 20.99 -18.59
C GLY A 71 12.02 21.23 -18.76
N THR A 72 12.78 21.30 -17.67
CA THR A 72 14.23 21.54 -17.73
C THR A 72 14.99 20.34 -18.30
N VAL A 73 14.59 19.11 -17.96
CA VAL A 73 15.20 17.88 -18.52
C VAL A 73 15.06 17.86 -20.05
N ARG A 74 13.90 18.25 -20.57
CA ARG A 74 13.66 18.34 -22.03
C ARG A 74 14.48 19.43 -22.72
N ALA A 75 14.86 20.49 -22.01
CA ALA A 75 15.65 21.58 -22.57
C ALA A 75 17.16 21.27 -22.63
N VAL A 76 17.66 20.42 -21.72
CA VAL A 76 19.11 20.11 -21.59
C VAL A 76 19.53 18.87 -22.38
N VAL A 77 18.63 17.92 -22.61
CA VAL A 77 18.93 16.70 -23.39
C VAL A 77 18.58 16.94 -24.87
N PRO A 78 19.55 17.17 -25.78
CA PRO A 78 19.25 17.27 -27.20
C PRO A 78 18.66 15.94 -27.68
N PRO A 79 17.64 15.96 -28.56
CA PRO A 79 17.01 14.75 -29.06
C PRO A 79 18.08 13.93 -29.79
N THR A 80 18.49 12.82 -29.20
CA THR A 80 19.15 11.76 -29.97
C THR A 80 18.17 11.35 -31.06
N ARG A 81 18.66 11.25 -32.31
CA ARG A 81 17.87 10.74 -33.44
C ARG A 81 17.33 9.37 -33.05
N GLN A 82 16.08 9.33 -32.63
CA GLN A 82 15.35 8.09 -32.45
C GLN A 82 15.07 7.54 -33.85
N VAL A 83 15.66 6.38 -34.15
CA VAL A 83 15.09 5.47 -35.14
C VAL A 83 13.65 5.24 -34.69
N ILE A 84 12.69 5.50 -35.57
CA ILE A 84 11.25 5.43 -35.32
C ILE A 84 10.90 3.99 -34.91
N ALA A 85 10.93 3.71 -33.61
CA ALA A 85 10.12 2.69 -32.98
C ALA A 85 9.08 3.48 -32.20
N ALA A 86 7.82 3.36 -32.62
CA ALA A 86 6.67 4.02 -32.02
C ALA A 86 6.61 3.72 -30.51
N PHE A 87 7.14 4.63 -29.70
CA PHE A 87 7.01 4.60 -28.24
C PHE A 87 5.99 5.68 -27.84
N SER A 88 4.71 5.36 -28.01
CA SER A 88 3.62 6.10 -27.37
C SER A 88 3.57 5.70 -25.89
N GLY A 89 4.49 6.25 -25.10
CA GLY A 89 4.67 5.93 -23.68
C GLY A 89 4.52 7.14 -22.77
N ALA A 90 3.50 7.95 -22.98
CA ALA A 90 3.00 8.91 -22.00
C ALA A 90 1.63 8.44 -21.52
N ALA A 91 1.58 7.28 -20.87
CA ALA A 91 0.42 6.90 -20.10
C ALA A 91 0.47 7.70 -18.79
N THR A 92 -0.31 8.78 -18.72
CA THR A 92 -0.85 9.21 -17.43
C THR A 92 -1.47 8.00 -16.74
N PRO A 93 -1.21 7.73 -15.45
CA PRO A 93 -1.93 6.70 -14.73
C PRO A 93 -3.42 7.01 -14.86
N GLU A 94 -4.13 6.20 -15.62
CA GLU A 94 -5.57 6.31 -15.75
C GLU A 94 -6.18 6.09 -14.35
N PRO A 95 -7.17 6.88 -13.91
CA PRO A 95 -7.84 6.63 -12.65
C PRO A 95 -8.36 5.20 -12.66
N ILE A 96 -7.93 4.42 -11.66
CA ILE A 96 -8.30 3.02 -11.47
C ILE A 96 -9.82 2.89 -11.51
N ASN A 97 -10.36 2.28 -12.56
CA ASN A 97 -11.76 1.89 -12.58
C ASN A 97 -11.93 0.77 -11.54
N GLN A 98 -12.88 0.91 -10.62
CA GLN A 98 -13.15 -0.12 -9.62
C GLN A 98 -13.42 -1.47 -10.31
N GLY A 99 -12.61 -2.49 -9.98
CA GLY A 99 -12.71 -3.83 -10.55
C GLY A 99 -11.68 -4.17 -11.63
N GLU A 100 -10.87 -3.21 -12.08
CA GLU A 100 -9.79 -3.51 -13.02
C GLU A 100 -8.60 -4.20 -12.34
N ARG A 101 -8.03 -5.20 -13.00
CA ARG A 101 -6.88 -5.96 -12.50
C ARG A 101 -5.60 -5.18 -12.76
N TRP A 102 -4.81 -4.95 -11.71
CA TRP A 102 -3.59 -4.15 -11.81
C TRP A 102 -2.40 -4.91 -11.22
N PHE A 103 -1.25 -4.79 -11.87
CA PHE A 103 0.03 -5.33 -11.44
C PHE A 103 1.04 -4.21 -11.20
N VAL A 104 1.69 -4.24 -10.04
CA VAL A 104 2.74 -3.31 -9.62
C VAL A 104 4.01 -4.11 -9.36
N LYS A 105 5.06 -3.86 -10.14
CA LYS A 105 6.37 -4.52 -9.95
C LYS A 105 7.00 -4.01 -8.67
N THR A 106 7.41 -4.93 -7.80
CA THR A 106 8.02 -4.58 -6.51
C THR A 106 9.54 -4.76 -6.51
N GLY A 107 10.07 -5.55 -7.43
CA GLY A 107 11.51 -5.66 -7.68
C GLY A 107 12.06 -7.07 -7.52
N MET A 108 13.38 -7.15 -7.41
CA MET A 108 14.12 -8.40 -7.23
C MET A 108 14.67 -8.50 -5.81
N ALA A 109 14.80 -9.71 -5.27
CA ALA A 109 15.35 -9.92 -3.93
C ALA A 109 15.91 -11.34 -3.74
N THR A 110 16.65 -11.55 -2.66
CA THR A 110 17.10 -12.88 -2.21
C THR A 110 16.09 -13.57 -1.28
N ALA A 111 15.08 -12.84 -0.80
CA ALA A 111 14.05 -13.36 0.09
C ALA A 111 12.70 -12.68 -0.13
N VAL A 112 11.64 -13.41 0.23
CA VAL A 112 10.27 -12.90 0.39
C VAL A 112 9.80 -13.20 1.80
N ASN A 113 8.87 -12.40 2.31
CA ASN A 113 8.24 -12.65 3.59
C ASN A 113 7.33 -13.87 3.47
N GLU A 114 7.57 -14.89 4.29
CA GLU A 114 6.83 -16.16 4.22
C GLU A 114 5.33 -16.02 4.55
N SER A 115 4.96 -14.99 5.32
CA SER A 115 3.57 -14.79 5.76
C SER A 115 2.67 -14.16 4.69
N ASP A 116 3.21 -13.28 3.86
CA ASP A 116 2.43 -12.51 2.88
C ASP A 116 2.98 -12.59 1.44
N GLY A 117 4.16 -13.17 1.25
CA GLY A 117 4.81 -13.31 -0.04
C GLY A 117 5.47 -12.05 -0.58
N CYS A 118 5.47 -10.96 0.18
CA CYS A 118 5.97 -9.69 -0.27
C CYS A 118 7.50 -9.63 -0.22
N ILE A 119 8.07 -8.81 -1.09
CA ILE A 119 9.52 -8.61 -1.18
C ILE A 119 10.12 -8.13 0.15
N VAL A 120 11.28 -8.68 0.51
CA VAL A 120 12.10 -8.20 1.64
C VAL A 120 13.45 -7.77 1.08
N ALA A 121 13.90 -6.56 1.43
CA ALA A 121 15.19 -6.01 1.01
C ALA A 121 15.42 -6.08 -0.52
N PRO A 122 14.79 -5.20 -1.32
CA PRO A 122 14.98 -5.18 -2.77
C PRO A 122 16.46 -4.97 -3.13
N GLU A 123 16.96 -5.78 -4.05
CA GLU A 123 18.32 -5.79 -4.55
C GLU A 123 18.32 -5.83 -6.08
N ILE A 124 19.35 -5.27 -6.72
CA ILE A 124 19.48 -5.24 -8.19
C ILE A 124 20.81 -5.81 -8.68
N GLU A 125 21.68 -6.21 -7.76
CA GLU A 125 22.96 -6.85 -8.04
C GLU A 125 23.03 -8.14 -7.21
N PHE A 126 23.39 -9.24 -7.86
CA PHE A 126 23.52 -10.56 -7.23
C PHE A 126 24.85 -11.19 -7.62
N THR A 127 25.21 -12.28 -6.96
CA THR A 127 26.42 -13.07 -7.27
C THR A 127 26.05 -14.44 -7.87
N PRO A 128 26.96 -15.10 -8.60
CA PRO A 128 26.75 -16.48 -9.05
C PRO A 128 26.45 -17.48 -7.93
N SER A 129 26.89 -17.19 -6.71
CA SER A 129 26.64 -18.00 -5.50
C SER A 129 25.30 -17.71 -4.83
N THR A 130 24.55 -16.71 -5.31
CA THR A 130 23.23 -16.39 -4.76
C THR A 130 22.32 -17.61 -4.91
N PRO A 131 21.80 -18.17 -3.81
CA PRO A 131 21.11 -19.46 -3.85
C PRO A 131 19.78 -19.38 -4.62
N ARG A 132 19.12 -18.21 -4.56
CA ARG A 132 17.83 -17.98 -5.19
C ARG A 132 17.61 -16.48 -5.41
N ILE A 133 17.08 -16.12 -6.58
CA ILE A 133 16.68 -14.76 -6.91
C ILE A 133 15.17 -14.76 -7.17
N TYR A 134 14.46 -13.92 -6.45
CA TYR A 134 13.02 -13.72 -6.57
C TYR A 134 12.71 -12.52 -7.46
N ALA A 135 11.72 -12.67 -8.33
CA ALA A 135 11.06 -11.60 -9.06
C ALA A 135 9.66 -11.41 -8.46
N THR A 136 9.41 -10.26 -7.86
CA THR A 136 8.19 -10.02 -7.07
C THR A 136 7.32 -8.92 -7.68
N PHE A 137 6.01 -9.07 -7.53
CA PHE A 137 5.04 -8.06 -7.92
C PHE A 137 3.79 -8.15 -7.06
N GLN A 138 3.12 -7.00 -6.87
CA GLN A 138 1.81 -6.93 -6.25
C GLN A 138 0.73 -6.98 -7.33
N ALA A 139 -0.28 -7.80 -7.11
CA ALA A 139 -1.45 -7.89 -7.96
C ALA A 139 -2.70 -7.45 -7.18
N PHE A 140 -3.57 -6.70 -7.84
CA PHE A 140 -4.84 -6.20 -7.31
C PHE A 140 -6.00 -6.74 -8.14
N ASN A 141 -7.11 -7.07 -7.47
CA ASN A 141 -8.31 -7.64 -8.08
C ASN A 141 -8.01 -8.90 -8.93
N ILE A 142 -7.15 -9.79 -8.44
CA ILE A 142 -6.85 -11.07 -9.09
C ILE A 142 -8.03 -12.01 -8.94
N GLN A 143 -8.38 -12.67 -10.04
CA GLN A 143 -9.39 -13.72 -10.07
C GLN A 143 -8.70 -15.09 -10.13
N SER A 144 -9.32 -16.11 -9.53
CA SER A 144 -8.95 -17.50 -9.68
C SER A 144 -8.98 -17.88 -11.17
N GLY A 145 -8.03 -18.72 -11.59
CA GLY A 145 -7.89 -19.10 -13.00
C GLY A 145 -7.08 -18.10 -13.84
N THR A 146 -6.52 -17.04 -13.26
CA THR A 146 -5.65 -16.11 -14.00
C THR A 146 -4.30 -16.78 -14.29
N PRO A 147 -3.93 -17.05 -15.56
CA PRO A 147 -2.60 -17.51 -15.92
C PRO A 147 -1.57 -16.39 -15.76
N LEU A 148 -0.50 -16.70 -15.04
CA LEU A 148 0.66 -15.84 -14.85
C LEU A 148 1.90 -16.58 -15.33
N SER A 149 2.82 -15.85 -15.95
CA SER A 149 4.10 -16.42 -16.34
C SER A 149 5.23 -15.40 -16.26
N ILE A 150 6.45 -15.91 -16.20
CA ILE A 150 7.66 -15.11 -16.22
C ILE A 150 8.64 -15.69 -17.23
N THR A 151 9.36 -14.81 -17.92
CA THR A 151 10.50 -15.17 -18.75
C THR A 151 11.73 -14.46 -18.22
N TRP A 152 12.73 -15.25 -17.84
CA TRP A 152 14.05 -14.79 -17.42
C TRP A 152 14.95 -14.66 -18.64
N LEU A 153 15.52 -13.48 -18.81
CA LEU A 153 16.31 -13.07 -19.95
C LEU A 153 17.76 -12.84 -19.50
N TYR A 154 18.72 -13.39 -20.23
CA TYR A 154 20.14 -13.09 -20.08
C TYR A 154 20.62 -12.41 -21.37
N GLU A 155 21.16 -11.20 -21.27
CA GLU A 155 21.59 -10.40 -22.43
C GLU A 155 20.47 -10.29 -23.49
N GLY A 156 19.22 -10.15 -23.03
CA GLY A 156 18.03 -10.07 -23.86
C GLY A 156 17.52 -11.40 -24.45
N GLN A 157 18.20 -12.52 -24.20
CA GLN A 157 17.80 -13.84 -24.69
C GLN A 157 17.08 -14.65 -23.59
N PRO A 158 15.95 -15.31 -23.89
CA PRO A 158 15.24 -16.13 -22.91
C PRO A 158 16.11 -17.31 -22.47
N ARG A 159 16.26 -17.49 -21.16
CA ARG A 159 17.01 -18.58 -20.53
C ARG A 159 16.12 -19.55 -19.76
N HIS A 160 15.10 -19.02 -19.09
CA HIS A 160 14.20 -19.81 -18.29
C HIS A 160 12.79 -19.21 -18.35
N GLN A 161 11.77 -20.07 -18.29
CA GLN A 161 10.38 -19.66 -18.29
C GLN A 161 9.60 -20.52 -17.31
N GLU A 162 8.72 -19.89 -16.54
CA GLU A 162 7.83 -20.56 -15.62
C GLU A 162 6.43 -19.95 -15.74
N SER A 163 5.40 -20.76 -15.45
CA SER A 163 4.02 -20.31 -15.40
C SER A 163 3.25 -21.01 -14.29
N PHE A 164 2.31 -20.30 -13.66
CA PHE A 164 1.31 -20.89 -12.79
C PHE A 164 -0.05 -20.23 -13.02
N THR A 165 -1.10 -20.83 -12.48
CA THR A 165 -2.46 -20.27 -12.51
C THR A 165 -2.93 -20.01 -11.09
N THR A 166 -3.50 -18.83 -10.84
CA THR A 166 -4.00 -18.47 -9.51
C THR A 166 -5.15 -19.40 -9.10
N GLN A 167 -5.19 -19.78 -7.82
CA GLN A 167 -6.20 -20.72 -7.32
C GLN A 167 -7.37 -20.02 -6.61
N SER A 168 -7.17 -18.78 -6.15
CA SER A 168 -8.15 -18.02 -5.38
C SER A 168 -8.26 -16.58 -5.88
N ASN A 169 -9.40 -15.96 -5.56
CA ASN A 169 -9.59 -14.53 -5.78
C ASN A 169 -8.87 -13.76 -4.66
N ALA A 170 -8.28 -12.60 -5.00
CA ALA A 170 -7.67 -11.71 -4.03
C ALA A 170 -7.83 -10.25 -4.45
N SER A 171 -8.26 -9.38 -3.52
CA SER A 171 -8.31 -7.93 -3.74
C SER A 171 -6.90 -7.34 -3.84
N ARG A 172 -5.95 -7.90 -3.07
CA ARG A 172 -4.52 -7.61 -3.10
C ARG A 172 -3.74 -8.85 -2.70
N ILE A 173 -2.67 -9.17 -3.43
CA ILE A 173 -1.75 -10.26 -3.10
C ILE A 173 -0.35 -9.95 -3.64
N CYS A 174 0.69 -10.32 -2.89
CA CYS A 174 2.06 -10.36 -3.40
C CYS A 174 2.29 -11.71 -4.07
N LEU A 175 2.82 -11.67 -5.29
CA LEU A 175 3.15 -12.86 -6.08
C LEU A 175 4.63 -12.79 -6.44
N TRP A 176 5.22 -13.96 -6.57
CA TRP A 176 6.64 -14.08 -6.88
C TRP A 176 6.90 -15.27 -7.78
N PHE A 177 7.95 -15.14 -8.58
CA PHE A 177 8.62 -16.24 -9.24
C PHE A 177 10.07 -16.26 -8.77
N TYR A 178 10.78 -17.36 -8.99
CA TYR A 178 12.18 -17.43 -8.62
C TYR A 178 13.00 -18.23 -9.63
N ILE A 179 14.31 -18.02 -9.60
CA ILE A 179 15.31 -18.86 -10.24
C ILE A 179 16.38 -19.24 -9.23
N GLU A 180 17.01 -20.38 -9.48
CA GLU A 180 18.15 -20.91 -8.72
C GLU A 180 19.26 -21.34 -9.70
N PRO A 181 20.53 -21.42 -9.24
CA PRO A 181 21.63 -21.95 -10.05
C PRO A 181 21.40 -23.37 -10.57
N SER A 182 20.54 -24.15 -9.90
CA SER A 182 20.13 -25.50 -10.31
C SER A 182 19.20 -25.52 -11.53
N MET A 183 18.46 -24.42 -11.75
CA MET A 183 17.49 -24.27 -12.85
C MET A 183 18.10 -23.59 -14.06
N VAL A 184 18.92 -22.57 -13.80
CA VAL A 184 19.63 -21.79 -14.82
C VAL A 184 20.97 -21.35 -14.23
N GLU A 185 22.05 -21.51 -14.99
CA GLU A 185 23.37 -21.06 -14.57
C GLU A 185 23.39 -19.54 -14.37
N PHE A 186 23.82 -19.08 -13.20
CA PHE A 186 23.93 -17.67 -12.85
C PHE A 186 25.23 -17.08 -13.41
N THR A 187 25.26 -16.87 -14.72
CA THR A 187 26.38 -16.25 -15.41
C THR A 187 26.42 -14.74 -15.15
N PRO A 188 27.60 -14.16 -14.82
CA PRO A 188 27.73 -12.71 -14.73
C PRO A 188 27.27 -11.99 -16.00
N GLY A 189 26.61 -10.84 -15.83
CA GLY A 189 26.07 -10.03 -16.93
C GLY A 189 24.72 -9.40 -16.62
N SER A 190 24.06 -8.90 -17.66
CA SER A 190 22.75 -8.26 -17.56
C SER A 190 21.63 -9.29 -17.64
N TRP A 191 20.74 -9.25 -16.66
CA TRP A 191 19.56 -10.09 -16.58
C TRP A 191 18.30 -9.26 -16.53
N ALA A 192 17.20 -9.86 -16.99
CA ALA A 192 15.89 -9.26 -16.83
C ALA A 192 14.79 -10.30 -16.61
N ALA A 193 13.74 -9.90 -15.91
CA ALA A 193 12.56 -10.72 -15.66
C ALA A 193 11.33 -10.06 -16.30
N GLN A 194 10.81 -10.67 -17.36
CA GLN A 194 9.60 -10.22 -18.05
C GLN A 194 8.39 -10.99 -17.54
N LEU A 195 7.45 -10.27 -16.92
CA LEU A 195 6.20 -10.83 -16.39
C LEU A 195 5.09 -10.76 -17.43
N TYR A 196 4.18 -11.74 -17.37
CA TYR A 196 2.99 -11.82 -18.21
C TYR A 196 1.76 -12.21 -17.39
N ALA A 197 0.60 -11.70 -17.77
CA ALA A 197 -0.71 -12.19 -17.34
C ALA A 197 -1.62 -12.33 -18.55
N ASP A 198 -2.39 -13.42 -18.62
CA ASP A 198 -3.25 -13.73 -19.77
C ASP A 198 -2.51 -13.70 -21.13
N GLY A 199 -1.22 -14.05 -21.11
CA GLY A 199 -0.35 -14.02 -22.28
C GLY A 199 0.16 -12.62 -22.67
N PHE A 200 -0.24 -11.55 -21.98
CA PHE A 200 0.22 -10.19 -22.24
C PHE A 200 1.34 -9.77 -21.30
N ALA A 201 2.36 -9.10 -21.84
CA ALA A 201 3.47 -8.57 -21.06
C ALA A 201 3.01 -7.45 -20.11
N LEU A 202 3.34 -7.57 -18.83
CA LEU A 202 2.96 -6.63 -17.77
C LEU A 202 3.90 -5.41 -17.71
N GLY A 203 4.10 -4.72 -18.83
CA GLY A 203 5.04 -3.59 -18.94
C GLY A 203 6.52 -4.03 -19.06
N GLN A 204 7.45 -3.09 -18.88
CA GLN A 204 8.90 -3.28 -19.14
C GLN A 204 9.57 -4.32 -18.23
N PRO A 205 10.51 -5.16 -18.70
CA PRO A 205 11.21 -6.14 -17.87
C PRO A 205 11.84 -5.54 -16.60
N MET A 206 11.87 -6.29 -15.50
CA MET A 206 12.65 -5.92 -14.31
C MET A 206 14.11 -6.29 -14.54
N THR A 207 15.00 -5.31 -14.59
CA THR A 207 16.43 -5.53 -14.88
C THR A 207 17.24 -5.67 -13.60
N PHE A 208 18.22 -6.58 -13.62
CA PHE A 208 19.22 -6.75 -12.56
C PHE A 208 20.56 -7.21 -13.16
N SER A 209 21.63 -7.20 -12.38
CA SER A 209 22.93 -7.72 -12.79
C SER A 209 23.34 -8.88 -11.91
N ILE A 210 24.07 -9.82 -12.50
CA ILE A 210 24.88 -10.77 -11.74
C ILE A 210 26.33 -10.31 -11.90
N VAL A 211 26.98 -9.95 -10.79
CA VAL A 211 28.37 -9.48 -10.78
C VAL A 211 29.29 -10.62 -10.36
N PRO A 212 30.52 -10.71 -10.91
CA PRO A 212 31.52 -11.66 -10.43
C PRO A 212 31.75 -11.49 -8.92
N GLU A 213 32.06 -12.58 -8.22
CA GLU A 213 32.45 -12.48 -6.82
C GLU A 213 33.74 -11.65 -6.70
N ALA A 214 33.77 -10.76 -5.71
CA ALA A 214 35.00 -10.05 -5.37
C ALA A 214 36.00 -11.06 -4.82
N SER A 215 37.09 -11.27 -5.57
CA SER A 215 38.23 -12.12 -5.19
C SER A 215 39.00 -11.56 -4.01
#